data_AF-A0A842WVL5-F1
#
_entry.id   AF-A0A842WVL5-F1
#
_cell.length_a   1.000
_cell.length_b   1.000
_cell.length_c   1.000
_cell.angle_alpha   90.00
_cell.angle_beta   90.00
_cell.angle_gamma   90.00
#
_symmetry.space_group_name_H-M   'P 1'
#
loop_
_entity.id
_entity.type
_entity.pdbx_description
1 polymer ?
#
loop_
_entity_poly.entity_id
_entity_poly.type
_entity_poly.pdbx_seq_one_letter_code
_entity_poly.pdbx_strand_id
1 'polypeptide(L)'
;MYLRSKKRRGHEYFSIVEGSRCADKIKQRTVMSIGRLDQLTPEQIQEVENKISELNDPALIDKYWKIIFQMGYSIHDLVNIRKALHYGDVAAFYKVAEMLDMPNIISDIIPKGGGPDIGKTITIMAICQSLAPTSKRDLRNWYEETALEYIAEIKPENTEEWNLYSAMKYL
;
A
#
# COMPACT_ATOMS: atom_id res chain seq x y z
N MET A 1 13.44 18.62 -2.83
CA MET A 1 12.79 19.86 -2.32
C MET A 1 13.12 20.02 -0.83
N TYR A 2 12.61 21.03 -0.12
CA TYR A 2 12.70 21.04 1.35
C TYR A 2 11.57 21.79 2.05
N LEU A 3 11.31 21.43 3.31
CA LEU A 3 10.40 22.15 4.21
C LEU A 3 11.04 23.42 4.72
N ARG A 4 10.34 24.54 4.54
CA ARG A 4 10.71 25.86 5.05
C ARG A 4 9.67 26.32 6.06
N SER A 5 10.14 26.87 7.17
CA SER A 5 9.29 27.56 8.15
C SER A 5 9.44 29.08 8.07
N LYS A 6 8.37 29.80 8.44
CA LYS A 6 8.38 31.25 8.58
C LYS A 6 7.49 31.67 9.75
N LYS A 7 8.02 32.49 10.66
CA LYS A 7 7.26 33.05 11.77
C LYS A 7 6.45 34.27 11.31
N ARG A 8 5.17 34.31 11.64
CA ARG A 8 4.25 35.42 11.36
C ARG A 8 3.20 35.52 12.46
N ARG A 9 3.01 36.71 13.04
CA ARG A 9 2.01 36.97 14.09
C ARG A 9 2.08 35.97 15.26
N GLY A 10 3.28 35.62 15.70
CA GLY A 10 3.49 34.66 16.80
C GLY A 10 3.37 33.19 16.44
N HIS A 11 2.93 32.85 15.22
CA HIS A 11 2.80 31.46 14.76
C HIS A 11 3.88 31.09 13.73
N GLU A 12 4.20 29.80 13.66
CA GLU A 12 5.12 29.26 12.66
C GLU A 12 4.33 28.60 11.52
N TYR A 13 4.60 29.03 10.29
CA TYR A 13 3.96 28.53 9.08
C TYR A 13 4.96 27.76 8.23
N PHE A 14 4.54 26.60 7.75
CA PHE A 14 5.35 25.69 6.96
C PHE A 14 4.93 25.66 5.49
N SER A 15 5.91 25.51 4.62
CA SER A 15 5.75 25.43 3.16
C SER A 15 6.84 24.54 2.57
N ILE A 16 6.52 23.79 1.53
CA ILE A 16 7.54 23.08 0.74
C ILE A 16 7.97 24.00 -0.40
N VAL A 17 9.28 24.18 -0.49
CA VAL A 17 9.91 25.02 -1.49
C VAL A 17 10.89 24.21 -2.33
N GLU A 18 10.98 24.60 -3.58
CA GLU A 18 11.99 24.13 -4.51
C GLU A 18 12.94 25.29 -4.83
N GLY A 19 14.24 25.02 -4.72
CA GLY A 19 15.28 25.98 -5.07
C GLY A 19 15.67 25.81 -6.54
N SER A 20 15.61 26.87 -7.32
CA SER A 20 16.17 26.93 -8.66
C SER A 20 17.21 28.04 -8.76
N ARG A 21 18.23 27.85 -9.59
CA ARG A 21 19.19 28.90 -9.94
C ARG A 21 18.81 29.51 -11.28
N CYS A 22 18.62 30.83 -11.31
CA CYS A 22 18.51 31.58 -12.56
C CYS A 22 19.60 32.65 -12.56
N ALA A 23 20.48 32.59 -13.58
CA ALA A 23 21.73 33.35 -13.59
C ALA A 23 22.53 33.10 -12.29
N ASP A 24 22.81 34.15 -11.51
CA ASP A 24 23.58 34.08 -10.26
C ASP A 24 22.73 34.20 -8.97
N LYS A 25 21.40 34.14 -9.09
CA LYS A 25 20.50 34.25 -7.92
C LYS A 25 19.75 32.95 -7.67
N ILE A 26 19.77 32.52 -6.41
CA ILE A 26 18.91 31.42 -5.94
C ILE A 26 17.48 31.96 -5.83
N LYS A 27 16.58 31.44 -6.67
CA LYS A 27 15.15 31.68 -6.58
C LYS A 27 14.50 30.50 -5.87
N GLN A 28 13.55 30.79 -5.00
CA GLN A 28 12.75 29.76 -4.34
C GLN A 28 11.34 29.85 -4.88
N ARG A 29 10.82 28.73 -5.34
CA ARG A 29 9.41 28.58 -5.72
C ARG A 29 8.71 27.79 -4.62
N THR A 30 7.60 28.32 -4.13
CA THR A 30 6.71 27.55 -3.25
C THR A 30 5.98 26.51 -4.09
N VAL A 31 6.19 25.24 -3.76
CA VAL A 31 5.51 24.10 -4.39
C VAL A 31 4.17 23.87 -3.69
N MET A 32 4.17 23.93 -2.37
CA MET A 32 2.99 23.67 -1.55
C MET A 32 3.03 24.52 -0.27
N SER A 33 1.89 25.11 0.08
CA SER A 33 1.69 25.72 1.40
C SER A 33 1.06 24.69 2.33
N ILE A 34 1.71 24.39 3.45
CA ILE A 34 1.19 23.46 4.47
C ILE A 34 0.39 24.24 5.52
N GLY A 35 0.87 25.40 5.91
CA GLY A 35 0.23 26.21 6.94
C GLY A 35 0.80 25.93 8.34
N ARG A 36 -0.07 25.97 9.35
CA ARG A 36 0.31 25.74 10.75
C ARG A 36 0.29 24.25 11.06
N LEU A 37 1.24 23.79 11.86
CA LEU A 37 1.35 22.39 12.27
C LEU A 37 1.09 22.18 13.78
N ASP A 38 0.90 23.25 14.55
CA ASP A 38 0.82 23.24 16.01
C ASP A 38 -0.56 22.84 16.57
N GLN A 39 -1.59 22.72 15.73
CA GLN A 39 -2.97 22.43 16.12
C GLN A 39 -3.71 21.60 15.06
N LEU A 40 -3.08 20.53 14.59
CA LEU A 40 -3.66 19.62 13.60
C LEU A 40 -4.38 18.45 14.30
N THR A 41 -5.50 18.01 13.74
CA THR A 41 -6.09 16.71 14.07
C THR A 41 -5.31 15.57 13.40
N PRO A 42 -5.44 14.31 13.85
CA PRO A 42 -4.83 13.16 13.18
C PRO A 42 -5.16 13.09 11.68
N GLU A 43 -6.40 13.39 11.30
CA GLU A 43 -6.85 13.40 9.90
C GLU A 43 -6.14 14.49 9.09
N GLN A 44 -5.96 15.68 9.68
CA GLN A 44 -5.27 16.79 9.02
C GLN A 44 -3.76 16.52 8.85
N ILE A 45 -3.14 15.83 9.80
CA ILE A 45 -1.76 15.36 9.69
C ILE A 45 -1.64 14.41 8.48
N GLN A 46 -2.59 13.47 8.36
CA GLN A 46 -2.61 12.54 7.23
C GLN A 46 -2.82 13.24 5.89
N GLU A 47 -3.74 14.21 5.82
CA GLU A 47 -3.94 14.99 4.59
C GLU A 47 -2.67 15.71 4.15
N VAL A 48 -1.90 16.25 5.10
CA VAL A 48 -0.62 16.88 4.80
C VAL A 48 0.37 15.82 4.32
N GLU A 49 0.51 14.69 5.00
CA GLU A 49 1.40 13.59 4.58
C GLU A 49 1.09 13.10 3.15
N ASN A 50 -0.19 12.91 2.82
CA ASN A 50 -0.62 12.47 1.49
C ASN A 50 -0.20 13.48 0.41
N LYS A 51 -0.47 14.78 0.64
CA LYS A 51 -0.06 15.86 -0.25
C LYS A 51 1.46 15.96 -0.41
N ILE A 52 2.22 15.63 0.65
CA ILE A 52 3.69 15.57 0.59
C ILE A 52 4.15 14.34 -0.20
N SER A 53 3.47 13.20 -0.02
CA SER A 53 3.80 11.92 -0.69
C SER A 53 3.63 12.03 -2.21
N GLU A 54 2.63 12.78 -2.68
CA GLU A 54 2.42 13.08 -4.11
C GLU A 54 3.62 13.77 -4.77
N LEU A 55 4.51 14.40 -3.99
CA LEU A 55 5.73 15.05 -4.48
C LEU A 55 6.88 14.06 -4.73
N ASN A 56 6.72 12.77 -4.38
CA ASN A 56 7.68 11.69 -4.63
C ASN A 56 9.11 11.96 -4.12
N ASP A 57 9.25 12.66 -2.99
CA ASP A 57 10.54 12.93 -2.33
C ASP A 57 10.49 12.40 -0.88
N PRO A 58 11.00 11.17 -0.63
CA PRO A 58 10.90 10.52 0.69
C PRO A 58 11.54 11.33 1.82
N ALA A 59 12.58 12.12 1.54
CA ALA A 59 13.25 12.93 2.54
C ALA A 59 12.37 14.08 3.08
N LEU A 60 11.30 14.46 2.36
CA LEU A 60 10.30 15.41 2.86
C LEU A 60 9.41 14.80 3.92
N ILE A 61 9.00 13.54 3.74
CA ILE A 61 8.18 12.77 4.68
C ILE A 61 8.94 12.65 6.01
N ASP A 62 10.21 12.25 5.97
CA ASP A 62 11.04 12.13 7.18
C ASP A 62 11.16 13.46 7.94
N LYS A 63 11.38 14.56 7.22
CA LYS A 63 11.48 15.90 7.81
C LYS A 63 10.15 16.36 8.39
N TYR A 64 9.05 16.08 7.70
CA TYR A 64 7.70 16.39 8.16
C TYR A 64 7.41 15.67 9.48
N TRP A 65 7.64 14.35 9.52
CA TRP A 65 7.45 13.55 10.72
C TRP A 65 8.32 14.02 11.89
N LYS A 66 9.59 14.37 11.62
CA LYS A 66 10.47 14.93 12.65
C LYS A 66 9.89 16.21 13.28
N ILE A 67 9.27 17.08 12.49
CA ILE A 67 8.62 18.30 12.99
C ILE A 67 7.37 17.97 13.80
N ILE A 68 6.52 17.06 13.32
CA ILE A 68 5.32 16.61 14.03
C ILE A 68 5.71 16.02 15.41
N PHE A 69 6.71 15.15 15.46
CA PHE A 69 7.17 14.60 16.75
C PHE A 69 7.74 15.67 17.69
N GLN A 70 8.48 16.65 17.16
CA GLN A 70 8.98 17.77 17.96
C GLN A 70 7.87 18.65 18.54
N MET A 71 6.68 18.65 17.93
CA MET A 71 5.51 19.39 18.40
C MET A 71 4.72 18.64 19.48
N GLY A 72 5.12 17.41 19.82
CA GLY A 72 4.54 16.65 20.93
C GLY A 72 3.32 15.80 20.58
N TYR A 73 3.02 15.62 19.28
CA TYR A 73 2.00 14.66 18.87
C TYR A 73 2.43 13.24 19.24
N SER A 74 1.51 12.48 19.86
CA SER A 74 1.76 11.10 20.30
C SER A 74 1.90 10.18 19.11
N ILE A 75 2.87 9.26 19.13
CA ILE A 75 3.00 8.21 18.11
C ILE A 75 1.68 7.43 17.96
N HIS A 76 0.93 7.24 19.03
CA HIS A 76 -0.35 6.51 19.00
C HIS A 76 -1.45 7.24 18.22
N ASP A 77 -1.45 8.57 18.21
CA ASP A 77 -2.38 9.38 17.41
C ASP A 77 -1.95 9.45 15.93
N LEU A 78 -0.74 8.95 15.63
CA LEU A 78 -0.07 9.06 14.34
C LEU A 78 0.10 7.70 13.64
N VAL A 79 -0.13 6.58 14.35
CA VAL A 79 -0.16 5.24 13.75
C VAL A 79 -1.52 5.04 13.09
N ASN A 80 -1.55 5.23 11.78
CA ASN A 80 -2.71 4.93 10.96
C ASN A 80 -2.61 3.49 10.42
N ILE A 81 -3.50 2.61 10.88
CA ILE A 81 -3.63 1.25 10.35
C ILE A 81 -4.26 1.38 8.95
N ARG A 82 -3.42 1.43 7.91
CA ARG A 82 -3.88 1.53 6.51
C ARG A 82 -4.77 0.35 6.10
N LYS A 83 -4.46 -0.85 6.60
CA LYS A 83 -5.21 -2.07 6.33
C LYS A 83 -4.96 -3.08 7.45
N ALA A 84 -6.02 -3.68 7.97
CA ALA A 84 -5.94 -4.86 8.83
C ALA A 84 -6.31 -6.08 7.98
N LEU A 85 -5.49 -7.12 8.01
CA LEU A 85 -5.62 -8.28 7.14
C LEU A 85 -5.72 -9.57 7.95
N HIS A 86 -6.51 -10.51 7.45
CA HIS A 86 -6.47 -11.89 7.91
C HIS A 86 -5.15 -12.53 7.48
N TYR A 87 -4.32 -12.92 8.46
CA TYR A 87 -2.98 -13.47 8.22
C TYR A 87 -2.83 -14.91 8.72
N GLY A 88 -3.17 -15.20 9.97
CA GLY A 88 -2.74 -16.43 10.63
C GLY A 88 -3.26 -17.71 9.97
N ASP A 89 -4.56 -17.74 9.67
CA ASP A 89 -5.23 -18.86 9.02
C ASP A 89 -4.78 -19.03 7.55
N VAL A 90 -4.80 -17.96 6.76
CA VAL A 90 -4.39 -18.00 5.36
C VAL A 90 -2.91 -18.35 5.18
N ALA A 91 -2.02 -17.85 6.05
CA ALA A 91 -0.61 -18.17 6.02
C ALA A 91 -0.35 -19.63 6.40
N ALA A 92 -1.06 -20.15 7.41
CA ALA A 92 -0.96 -21.56 7.78
C ALA A 92 -1.39 -22.47 6.63
N PHE A 93 -2.54 -22.20 6.02
CA PHE A 93 -3.05 -22.98 4.90
C PHE A 93 -2.15 -22.91 3.67
N TYR A 94 -1.68 -21.71 3.31
CA TYR A 94 -0.76 -21.55 2.19
C TYR A 94 0.55 -22.28 2.46
N LYS A 95 1.06 -22.23 3.70
CA LYS A 95 2.28 -22.94 4.05
C LYS A 95 2.14 -24.45 3.93
N VAL A 96 0.99 -25.01 4.37
CA VAL A 96 0.69 -26.43 4.18
C VAL A 96 0.63 -26.77 2.68
N ALA A 97 0.00 -25.93 1.86
CA ALA A 97 -0.05 -26.13 0.42
C ALA A 97 1.33 -26.11 -0.24
N GLU A 98 2.23 -25.19 0.18
CA GLU A 98 3.64 -25.19 -0.25
C GLU A 98 4.38 -26.47 0.18
N MET A 99 4.18 -26.92 1.42
CA MET A 99 4.81 -28.14 1.92
C MET A 99 4.38 -29.40 1.16
N LEU A 100 3.15 -29.39 0.65
CA LEU A 100 2.60 -30.44 -0.22
C LEU A 100 2.97 -30.24 -1.70
N ASP A 101 3.74 -29.20 -2.02
CA ASP A 101 4.11 -28.80 -3.38
C ASP A 101 2.89 -28.58 -4.30
N MET A 102 1.74 -28.25 -3.71
CA MET A 102 0.46 -28.17 -4.41
C MET A 102 0.48 -27.17 -5.57
N PRO A 103 1.03 -25.95 -5.44
CA PRO A 103 1.13 -25.01 -6.56
C PRO A 103 1.89 -25.59 -7.76
N ASN A 104 3.03 -26.25 -7.54
CA ASN A 104 3.85 -26.77 -8.62
C ASN A 104 3.21 -27.99 -9.27
N ILE A 105 2.69 -28.93 -8.47
CA ILE A 105 1.98 -30.12 -8.98
C ILE A 105 0.81 -29.70 -9.87
N ILE A 106 0.02 -28.71 -9.46
CA ILE A 106 -1.11 -28.23 -10.26
C ILE A 106 -0.61 -27.55 -11.54
N SER A 107 0.41 -26.71 -11.43
CA SER A 107 1.01 -26.01 -12.57
C SER A 107 1.57 -26.99 -13.62
N ASP A 108 2.10 -28.13 -13.20
CA ASP A 108 2.68 -29.13 -14.09
C ASP A 108 1.63 -29.99 -14.82
N ILE A 109 0.46 -30.19 -14.21
CA ILE A 109 -0.61 -31.01 -14.79
C ILE A 109 -1.50 -30.19 -15.74
N ILE A 110 -1.70 -28.90 -15.45
CA ILE A 110 -2.66 -28.07 -16.17
C ILE A 110 -2.02 -27.40 -17.40
N PRO A 111 -2.67 -27.41 -18.57
CA PRO A 111 -2.22 -26.66 -19.73
C PRO A 111 -2.08 -25.16 -19.43
N LYS A 112 -0.86 -24.64 -19.57
CA LYS A 112 -0.56 -23.22 -19.30
C LYS A 112 -0.99 -22.34 -20.46
N GLY A 113 -1.81 -21.32 -20.19
CA GLY A 113 -2.24 -20.26 -21.10
C GLY A 113 -1.58 -18.91 -20.80
N GLY A 114 -2.29 -17.82 -21.07
CA GLY A 114 -1.89 -16.48 -20.66
C GLY A 114 -2.55 -16.12 -19.32
N GLY A 115 -1.83 -15.46 -18.41
CA GLY A 115 -2.41 -15.04 -17.12
C GLY A 115 -1.50 -15.31 -15.92
N PRO A 116 -2.04 -15.20 -14.69
CA PRO A 116 -1.31 -15.46 -13.45
C PRO A 116 -0.95 -16.94 -13.30
N ASP A 117 -0.05 -17.25 -12.37
CA ASP A 117 0.36 -18.63 -12.08
C ASP A 117 -0.87 -19.47 -11.69
N ILE A 118 -1.22 -20.43 -12.55
CA ILE A 118 -2.44 -21.23 -12.39
C ILE A 118 -2.38 -22.13 -11.14
N GLY A 119 -1.19 -22.62 -10.79
CA GLY A 119 -0.97 -23.46 -9.63
C GLY A 119 -1.24 -22.71 -8.33
N LYS A 120 -0.64 -21.52 -8.21
CA LYS A 120 -0.90 -20.61 -7.09
C LYS A 120 -2.36 -20.15 -7.05
N THR A 121 -2.95 -19.85 -8.20
CA THR A 121 -4.34 -19.38 -8.30
C THR A 121 -5.33 -20.44 -7.82
N ILE A 122 -5.22 -21.69 -8.29
CA ILE A 122 -6.08 -22.78 -7.85
C ILE A 122 -5.84 -23.11 -6.36
N THR A 123 -4.58 -23.02 -5.91
CA THR A 123 -4.27 -23.17 -4.48
C THR A 123 -5.00 -22.13 -3.64
N ILE A 124 -4.98 -20.85 -4.04
CA ILE A 124 -5.74 -19.77 -3.37
C ILE A 124 -7.24 -20.08 -3.34
N MET A 125 -7.82 -20.56 -4.45
CA MET A 125 -9.23 -20.94 -4.48
C MET A 125 -9.55 -22.08 -3.51
N ALA A 126 -8.68 -23.09 -3.42
CA ALA A 126 -8.86 -24.20 -2.50
C ALA A 126 -8.79 -23.73 -1.03
N ILE A 127 -7.90 -22.78 -0.73
CA ILE A 127 -7.80 -22.14 0.60
C ILE A 127 -9.06 -21.33 0.90
N CYS A 128 -9.53 -20.51 -0.05
CA CYS A 128 -10.79 -19.78 0.08
C CYS A 128 -11.93 -20.74 0.41
N GLN A 129 -12.09 -21.80 -0.39
CA GLN A 129 -13.13 -22.80 -0.18
C GLN A 129 -13.06 -23.48 1.20
N SER A 130 -11.86 -23.56 1.79
CA SER A 130 -11.63 -24.20 3.09
C SER A 130 -11.88 -23.25 4.28
N LEU A 131 -11.52 -21.97 4.14
CA LEU A 131 -11.60 -20.98 5.21
C LEU A 131 -12.87 -20.14 5.19
N ALA A 132 -13.37 -19.85 3.99
CA ALA A 132 -14.56 -19.03 3.75
C ALA A 132 -15.20 -19.50 2.44
N PRO A 133 -16.11 -20.50 2.48
CA PRO A 133 -16.75 -21.07 1.29
C PRO A 133 -17.71 -20.07 0.65
N THR A 134 -17.16 -19.08 -0.04
CA THR A 134 -17.86 -18.02 -0.77
C THR A 134 -18.06 -18.41 -2.23
N SER A 135 -18.85 -17.63 -2.95
CA SER A 135 -19.03 -17.86 -4.39
C SER A 135 -17.75 -17.50 -5.17
N LYS A 136 -17.53 -18.10 -6.34
CA LYS A 136 -16.40 -17.73 -7.23
C LYS A 136 -16.33 -16.24 -7.55
N ARG A 137 -17.50 -15.56 -7.59
CA ARG A 137 -17.62 -14.12 -7.82
C ARG A 137 -17.17 -13.27 -6.63
N ASP A 138 -17.16 -13.85 -5.44
CA ASP A 138 -16.85 -13.18 -4.18
C ASP A 138 -15.43 -13.50 -3.68
N LEU A 139 -14.72 -14.38 -4.38
CA LEU A 139 -13.34 -14.75 -4.10
C LEU A 139 -12.43 -13.53 -3.98
N ARG A 140 -12.56 -12.56 -4.90
CA ARG A 140 -11.76 -11.34 -4.89
C ARG A 140 -11.99 -10.51 -3.62
N ASN A 141 -13.25 -10.33 -3.22
CA ASN A 141 -13.58 -9.55 -2.03
C ASN A 141 -12.97 -10.19 -0.77
N TRP A 142 -13.14 -11.50 -0.63
CA TRP A 142 -12.49 -12.25 0.44
C TRP A 142 -10.95 -12.12 0.37
N TYR A 143 -10.37 -12.27 -0.81
CA TYR A 143 -8.92 -12.20 -1.00
C TYR A 143 -8.34 -10.85 -0.58
N GLU A 144 -9.02 -9.75 -0.92
CA GLU A 144 -8.63 -8.38 -0.57
C GLU A 144 -8.58 -8.14 0.96
N GLU A 145 -9.29 -8.92 1.77
CA GLU A 145 -9.27 -8.84 3.23
C GLU A 145 -8.15 -9.70 3.86
N THR A 146 -7.39 -10.44 3.06
CA THR A 146 -6.35 -11.37 3.52
C THR A 146 -4.94 -10.89 3.17
N ALA A 147 -3.94 -11.47 3.83
CA ALA A 147 -2.54 -11.24 3.52
C ALA A 147 -2.03 -12.05 2.30
N LEU A 148 -2.90 -12.77 1.59
CA LEU A 148 -2.49 -13.68 0.51
C LEU A 148 -1.84 -12.96 -0.67
N GLU A 149 -2.17 -11.69 -0.94
CA GLU A 149 -1.48 -10.89 -1.97
C GLU A 149 0.04 -10.89 -1.75
N TYR A 150 0.46 -10.71 -0.49
CA TYR A 150 1.86 -10.64 -0.10
C TYR A 150 2.52 -12.02 0.02
N ILE A 151 1.74 -13.05 0.33
CA ILE A 151 2.24 -14.43 0.50
C ILE A 151 2.40 -15.11 -0.85
N ALA A 152 1.38 -15.01 -1.71
CA ALA A 152 1.35 -15.69 -3.01
C ALA A 152 1.94 -14.85 -4.15
N GLU A 153 2.12 -13.54 -3.93
CA GLU A 153 2.58 -12.55 -4.92
C GLU A 153 1.63 -12.44 -6.13
N ILE A 154 0.32 -12.58 -5.88
CA ILE A 154 -0.74 -12.44 -6.88
C ILE A 154 -1.62 -11.26 -6.48
N LYS A 155 -1.82 -10.31 -7.41
CA LYS A 155 -2.72 -9.19 -7.15
C LYS A 155 -4.18 -9.65 -7.09
N PRO A 156 -5.05 -9.02 -6.29
CA PRO A 156 -6.46 -9.39 -6.18
C PRO A 156 -7.19 -9.43 -7.53
N GLU A 157 -6.90 -8.48 -8.43
CA GLU A 157 -7.49 -8.42 -9.78
C GLU A 157 -7.21 -9.68 -10.61
N ASN A 158 -6.15 -10.42 -10.29
CA ASN A 158 -5.74 -11.64 -10.97
C ASN A 158 -6.40 -12.91 -10.39
N THR A 159 -7.18 -12.80 -9.32
CA THR A 159 -7.90 -13.95 -8.74
C THR A 159 -9.30 -14.16 -9.33
N GLU A 160 -9.73 -13.29 -10.24
CA GLU A 160 -11.06 -13.37 -10.85
C GLU A 160 -11.19 -14.59 -11.78
N GLU A 161 -12.42 -15.09 -11.93
CA GLU A 161 -12.74 -16.30 -12.69
C GLU A 161 -12.22 -16.26 -14.15
N TRP A 162 -12.25 -15.10 -14.80
CA TRP A 162 -11.76 -14.96 -16.18
C TRP A 162 -10.25 -15.18 -16.30
N ASN A 163 -9.46 -14.79 -15.28
CA ASN A 163 -8.02 -15.04 -15.25
C ASN A 163 -7.73 -16.54 -15.22
N LEU A 164 -8.60 -17.31 -14.58
CA LEU A 164 -8.51 -18.77 -14.58
C LEU A 164 -8.73 -19.34 -15.98
N TYR A 165 -9.77 -18.86 -16.68
CA TYR A 165 -10.05 -19.31 -18.06
C TYR A 165 -8.89 -18.97 -19.00
N SER A 166 -8.33 -17.78 -18.89
CA SER A 166 -7.13 -17.38 -19.64
C SER A 166 -5.92 -18.26 -19.30
N ALA A 167 -5.67 -18.48 -18.01
CA ALA A 167 -4.52 -19.25 -17.53
C ALA A 167 -4.59 -20.74 -17.92
N MET A 168 -5.80 -21.27 -18.20
CA MET A 168 -6.04 -22.65 -18.63
C MET A 168 -6.20 -22.83 -20.15
N LYS A 169 -5.99 -21.79 -20.98
CA LYS A 169 -6.20 -21.82 -22.45
C LYS A 169 -7.64 -22.09 -22.92
N TYR A 170 -8.65 -21.70 -22.14
CA TYR A 170 -10.04 -21.81 -22.58
C TYR A 170 -10.51 -20.66 -23.48
N LEU A 171 -9.74 -19.56 -23.52
CA LEU A 171 -9.96 -18.34 -24.31
C LEU A 171 -8.65 -17.96 -25.01
#